data_AF-A1RRY0-F1
#
_entry.id   AF-A1RRY0-F1
#
_cell.length_a   1.000
_cell.length_b   1.000
_cell.length_c   1.000
_cell.angle_alpha   90.00
_cell.angle_beta   90.00
_cell.angle_gamma   90.00
#
_symmetry.space_group_name_H-M   'P 1'
#
loop_
_entity.id
_entity.type
_entity.pdbx_description
1 polymer ?
#
loop_
_entity_poly.entity_id
_entity_poly.type
_entity_poly.pdbx_seq_one_letter_code
_entity_poly.pdbx_strand_id
1 'polypeptide(L)'
;MFIKMRRAIVILITIALLLVNPVLGITTAFFYITRRYIITYAVLWRRLLKCEIFTPLITSASLIASLLSPHAGIAKAIVISLGGIALYLAPTMPRLSRAISLFTLGLSIETPFKLFTVLLFISIAFLVYKATSCGYICQKVATAPEGDLGYIPQLGLVCVFEKDGNDMHTLLFRYNNWHVKCTYAICRAVDKESFYSEVGTLDRYLPEPVAEDFKGLIHIVAPSQTALRIVGKYFKTAVVIGNIEASQRRLVSISKLKPDVVATVFRTVMGLSVEQSVLVRELLSRGSREELLTWSLRHPWLRPLYDLWDGGEEPIGIVKSIFPDQIGTFESLLYAYTKRIPVLTDRADIANIAAELGILTFFITDSPRDNFIILGPVVVKRADRELKIEGGRYIVHLNGALYADEL
;
A
#
# COMPACT_ATOMS: atom_id res chain seq x y z
N MET A 1 2.00 -41.21 0.77
CA MET A 1 3.02 -41.93 -0.03
C MET A 1 2.64 -42.10 -1.51
N PHE A 2 1.39 -42.49 -1.82
CA PHE A 2 0.89 -42.72 -3.19
C PHE A 2 1.04 -41.55 -4.19
N ILE A 3 0.91 -40.28 -3.75
CA ILE A 3 1.02 -39.11 -4.64
C ILE A 3 2.46 -38.89 -5.13
N LYS A 4 3.48 -39.17 -4.29
CA LYS A 4 4.90 -39.07 -4.68
C LYS A 4 5.27 -40.18 -5.67
N MET A 5 4.79 -41.41 -5.45
CA MET A 5 5.04 -42.56 -6.31
C MET A 5 4.39 -42.40 -7.70
N ARG A 6 3.17 -41.87 -7.75
CA ARG A 6 2.46 -41.61 -9.01
C ARG A 6 3.13 -40.51 -9.86
N ARG A 7 3.74 -39.50 -9.23
CA ARG A 7 4.54 -38.47 -9.92
C ARG A 7 5.86 -39.03 -10.44
N ALA A 8 6.55 -39.85 -9.66
CA ALA A 8 7.79 -40.50 -10.08
C ALA A 8 7.58 -41.42 -11.28
N ILE A 9 6.49 -42.20 -11.30
CA ILE A 9 6.13 -43.08 -12.43
C ILE A 9 5.83 -42.26 -13.69
N VAL A 10 5.09 -41.15 -13.58
CA VAL A 10 4.82 -40.30 -14.75
C VAL A 10 6.11 -39.67 -15.29
N ILE A 11 6.98 -39.17 -14.41
CA ILE A 11 8.28 -38.62 -14.82
C ILE A 11 9.12 -39.69 -15.54
N LEU A 12 9.19 -40.91 -15.01
CA LEU A 12 9.88 -42.03 -15.65
C LEU A 12 9.29 -42.38 -17.02
N ILE A 13 7.97 -42.41 -17.16
CA ILE A 13 7.29 -42.66 -18.44
C ILE A 13 7.55 -41.52 -19.43
N THR A 14 7.54 -40.26 -18.98
CA THR A 14 7.85 -39.11 -19.82
C THR A 14 9.31 -39.14 -20.30
N ILE A 15 10.24 -39.51 -19.43
CA ILE A 15 11.67 -39.69 -19.79
C ILE A 15 11.82 -40.84 -20.79
N ALA A 16 11.17 -41.99 -20.57
CA ALA A 16 11.19 -43.11 -21.50
C ALA A 16 10.61 -42.74 -22.87
N LEU A 17 9.50 -41.99 -22.90
CA LEU A 17 8.90 -41.47 -24.13
C LEU A 17 9.81 -40.48 -24.85
N LEU A 18 10.51 -39.59 -24.11
CA LEU A 18 11.51 -38.67 -24.67
C LEU A 18 12.65 -39.40 -25.37
N LEU A 19 13.08 -40.56 -24.84
CA LEU A 19 14.14 -41.37 -25.41
C LEU A 19 13.71 -42.15 -26.66
N VAL A 20 12.46 -42.63 -26.71
CA VAL A 20 11.93 -43.43 -27.83
C VAL A 20 11.39 -42.55 -28.96
N ASN A 21 10.64 -41.50 -28.61
CA ASN A 21 10.07 -40.54 -29.55
C ASN A 21 10.00 -39.15 -28.90
N PRO A 22 10.99 -38.28 -29.16
CA PRO A 22 11.11 -36.97 -28.50
C PRO A 22 9.83 -36.11 -28.64
N VAL A 23 9.15 -36.22 -29.78
CA VAL A 23 7.91 -35.49 -30.07
C VAL A 23 6.78 -35.98 -29.16
N LEU A 24 6.62 -37.30 -29.04
CA LEU A 24 5.64 -37.91 -28.15
C LEU A 24 5.96 -37.59 -26.68
N GLY A 25 7.23 -37.65 -26.27
CA GLY A 25 7.63 -37.33 -24.90
C GLY A 25 7.34 -35.89 -24.48
N ILE A 26 7.66 -34.91 -25.35
CA ILE A 26 7.44 -33.48 -25.06
C ILE A 26 5.95 -33.13 -25.09
N THR A 27 5.17 -33.67 -26.05
CA THR A 27 3.71 -33.47 -26.06
C THR A 27 3.08 -34.06 -24.79
N THR A 28 3.50 -35.25 -24.36
CA THR A 28 2.99 -35.88 -23.14
C THR A 28 3.36 -35.07 -21.89
N ALA A 29 4.58 -34.53 -21.82
CA ALA A 29 5.02 -33.64 -20.74
C ALA A 29 4.19 -32.34 -20.69
N PHE A 30 3.97 -31.72 -21.85
CA PHE A 30 3.19 -30.51 -22.00
C PHE A 30 1.73 -30.71 -21.56
N PHE A 31 1.06 -31.77 -22.03
CA PHE A 31 -0.29 -32.10 -21.61
C PHE A 31 -0.37 -32.46 -20.12
N TYR A 32 0.65 -33.12 -19.57
CA TYR A 32 0.69 -33.44 -18.15
C TYR A 32 0.85 -32.18 -17.26
N ILE A 33 1.69 -31.22 -17.67
CA ILE A 33 1.91 -29.95 -16.95
C ILE A 33 0.68 -29.04 -17.06
N THR A 34 0.07 -28.95 -18.25
CA THR A 34 -1.09 -28.10 -18.50
C THR A 34 -2.42 -28.72 -18.07
N ARG A 35 -2.49 -30.03 -17.82
CA ARG A 35 -3.71 -30.80 -17.48
C ARG A 35 -4.64 -30.16 -16.45
N ARG A 36 -4.09 -29.51 -15.41
CA ARG A 36 -4.90 -28.88 -14.33
C ARG A 36 -5.41 -27.48 -14.69
N TYR A 37 -4.90 -26.88 -15.76
CA TYR A 37 -5.14 -25.50 -16.16
C TYR A 37 -5.39 -25.36 -17.68
N ILE A 38 -5.78 -26.44 -18.37
CA ILE A 38 -6.00 -26.45 -19.84
C ILE A 38 -6.96 -25.35 -20.26
N ILE A 39 -8.06 -25.17 -19.52
CA ILE A 39 -9.08 -24.16 -19.81
C ILE A 39 -8.49 -22.75 -19.67
N THR A 40 -7.76 -22.48 -18.58
CA THR A 40 -7.08 -21.20 -18.35
C THR A 40 -6.06 -20.90 -19.44
N TYR A 41 -5.28 -21.90 -19.81
CA TYR A 41 -4.25 -21.81 -20.84
C TYR A 41 -4.85 -21.54 -22.23
N ALA A 42 -5.93 -22.24 -22.59
CA ALA A 42 -6.67 -22.01 -23.84
C ALA A 42 -7.28 -20.60 -23.91
N VAL A 43 -7.79 -20.09 -22.78
CA VAL A 43 -8.30 -18.71 -22.68
C VAL A 43 -7.19 -17.68 -22.88
N LEU A 44 -6.01 -17.89 -22.26
CA LEU A 44 -4.87 -16.98 -22.43
C LEU A 44 -4.38 -16.97 -23.88
N TRP A 45 -4.33 -18.12 -24.55
CA TRP A 45 -4.00 -18.23 -25.98
C TRP A 45 -5.01 -17.55 -26.89
N ARG A 46 -6.31 -17.80 -26.69
CA ARG A 46 -7.38 -17.13 -27.45
C ARG A 46 -7.29 -15.61 -27.32
N ARG A 47 -6.85 -15.12 -26.17
CA ARG A 47 -6.69 -13.69 -25.91
C ARG A 47 -5.39 -13.13 -26.45
N LEU A 48 -4.29 -13.87 -26.35
CA LEU A 48 -3.04 -13.52 -27.02
C LEU A 48 -3.30 -13.32 -28.51
N LEU A 49 -3.96 -14.29 -29.17
CA LEU A 49 -4.34 -14.23 -30.59
C LEU A 49 -5.22 -13.03 -30.95
N LYS A 50 -6.09 -12.57 -30.04
CA LYS A 50 -6.94 -11.38 -30.25
C LYS A 50 -6.19 -10.06 -30.04
N CYS A 51 -5.18 -10.06 -29.19
CA CYS A 51 -4.43 -8.87 -28.81
C CYS A 51 -3.23 -8.63 -29.74
N GLU A 52 -2.48 -9.68 -30.06
CA GLU A 52 -1.32 -9.62 -30.94
C GLU A 52 -1.05 -10.99 -31.59
N ILE A 53 -0.86 -10.99 -32.91
CA ILE A 53 -0.67 -12.20 -33.71
C ILE A 53 0.82 -12.59 -33.83
N PHE A 54 1.73 -11.65 -33.61
CA PHE A 54 3.17 -11.85 -33.81
C PHE A 54 3.79 -12.91 -32.88
N THR A 55 3.50 -12.87 -31.58
CA THR A 55 3.98 -13.89 -30.63
C THR A 55 3.47 -15.31 -30.95
N PRO A 56 2.16 -15.54 -31.18
CA PRO A 56 1.66 -16.83 -31.68
C PRO A 56 2.34 -17.34 -32.94
N LEU A 57 2.58 -16.46 -33.92
CA LEU A 57 3.18 -16.84 -35.20
C LEU A 57 4.62 -17.31 -35.03
N ILE A 58 5.46 -16.52 -34.37
CA ILE A 58 6.88 -16.85 -34.19
C ILE A 58 7.06 -18.10 -33.35
N THR A 59 6.25 -18.29 -32.32
CA THR A 59 6.33 -19.46 -31.43
C THR A 59 5.90 -20.75 -32.13
N SER A 60 4.84 -20.67 -32.93
CA SER A 60 4.38 -21.77 -33.78
C SER A 60 5.41 -22.10 -34.86
N ALA A 61 5.95 -21.09 -35.55
CA ALA A 61 6.99 -21.25 -36.57
C ALA A 61 8.27 -21.87 -35.97
N SER A 62 8.67 -21.45 -34.78
CA SER A 62 9.80 -22.02 -34.04
C SER A 62 9.59 -23.50 -33.74
N LEU A 63 8.41 -23.90 -33.26
CA LEU A 63 8.12 -25.30 -33.00
C LEU A 63 8.15 -26.13 -34.30
N ILE A 64 7.54 -25.64 -35.38
CA ILE A 64 7.55 -26.31 -36.69
C ILE A 64 8.99 -26.47 -37.20
N ALA A 65 9.79 -25.41 -37.16
CA ALA A 65 11.19 -25.45 -37.57
C ALA A 65 12.01 -26.42 -36.71
N SER A 66 11.72 -26.50 -35.40
CA SER A 66 12.38 -27.44 -34.50
C SER A 66 12.09 -28.90 -34.87
N LEU A 67 10.83 -29.21 -35.20
CA LEU A 67 10.40 -30.54 -35.62
C LEU A 67 11.01 -30.94 -36.97
N LEU A 68 11.07 -29.99 -37.91
CA LEU A 68 11.62 -30.16 -39.26
C LEU A 68 13.14 -30.04 -39.31
N SER A 69 13.80 -29.72 -38.19
CA SER A 69 15.25 -29.54 -38.16
C SER A 69 16.00 -30.82 -38.58
N PRO A 70 17.10 -30.68 -39.35
CA PRO A 70 17.88 -31.81 -39.85
C PRO A 70 18.75 -32.48 -38.76
N HIS A 71 18.76 -31.92 -37.54
CA HIS A 71 19.48 -32.50 -36.40
C HIS A 71 18.93 -33.87 -36.01
N ALA A 72 19.80 -34.72 -35.46
CA ALA A 72 19.46 -36.03 -34.91
C ALA A 72 19.86 -36.16 -33.43
N GLY A 73 19.28 -37.14 -32.74
CA GLY A 73 19.62 -37.47 -31.35
C GLY A 73 19.38 -36.31 -30.37
N ILE A 74 20.34 -36.08 -29.48
CA ILE A 74 20.24 -35.12 -28.37
C ILE A 74 20.05 -33.68 -28.88
N ALA A 75 20.73 -33.30 -29.98
CA ALA A 75 20.61 -31.96 -30.55
C ALA A 75 19.18 -31.68 -31.04
N LYS A 76 18.53 -32.65 -31.68
CA LYS A 76 17.12 -32.54 -32.09
C LYS A 76 16.20 -32.39 -30.88
N ALA A 77 16.44 -33.17 -29.83
CA ALA A 77 15.65 -33.11 -28.60
C ALA A 77 15.76 -31.75 -27.89
N ILE A 78 16.94 -31.13 -27.89
CA ILE A 78 17.16 -29.79 -27.31
C ILE A 78 16.36 -28.73 -28.08
N VAL A 79 16.47 -28.72 -29.42
CA VAL A 79 15.79 -27.72 -30.25
C VAL A 79 14.26 -27.86 -30.15
N ILE A 80 13.72 -29.09 -30.18
CA ILE A 80 12.28 -29.33 -29.97
C ILE A 80 11.85 -28.92 -28.55
N SER A 81 12.68 -29.17 -27.54
CA SER A 81 12.38 -28.76 -26.15
C SER A 81 12.30 -27.24 -26.02
N LEU A 82 13.24 -26.50 -26.64
CA LEU A 82 13.21 -25.03 -26.66
C LEU A 82 11.98 -24.50 -27.40
N GLY A 83 11.59 -25.12 -28.53
CA GLY A 83 10.36 -24.79 -29.24
C GLY A 83 9.10 -25.04 -28.40
N GLY A 84 9.06 -26.15 -27.64
CA GLY A 84 7.97 -26.47 -26.73
C GLY A 84 7.90 -25.53 -25.51
N ILE A 85 9.05 -25.14 -24.96
CA ILE A 85 9.15 -24.14 -23.88
C ILE A 85 8.66 -22.78 -24.39
N ALA A 86 9.08 -22.37 -25.58
CA ALA A 86 8.64 -21.12 -26.17
C ALA A 86 7.12 -21.10 -26.38
N LEU A 87 6.55 -22.20 -26.88
CA LEU A 87 5.10 -22.35 -27.01
C LEU A 87 4.40 -22.29 -25.64
N TYR A 88 4.95 -22.93 -24.61
CA TYR A 88 4.42 -22.87 -23.24
C TYR A 88 4.40 -21.44 -22.68
N LEU A 89 5.48 -20.70 -22.95
CA LEU A 89 5.68 -19.34 -22.46
C LEU A 89 4.91 -18.30 -23.26
N ALA A 90 4.48 -18.56 -24.49
CA ALA A 90 3.82 -17.56 -25.34
C ALA A 90 2.68 -16.78 -24.66
N PRO A 91 1.71 -17.43 -23.99
CA PRO A 91 0.60 -16.72 -23.31
C PRO A 91 0.95 -16.17 -21.91
N THR A 92 2.14 -16.43 -21.38
CA THR A 92 2.52 -16.08 -19.98
C THR A 92 3.76 -15.19 -19.89
N MET A 93 4.70 -15.32 -20.81
CA MET A 93 5.93 -14.53 -20.95
C MET A 93 6.17 -14.27 -22.45
N PRO A 94 5.36 -13.41 -23.10
CA PRO A 94 5.39 -13.24 -24.55
C PRO A 94 6.76 -12.79 -25.06
N ARG A 95 7.45 -11.92 -24.32
CA ARG A 95 8.79 -11.39 -24.68
C ARG A 95 9.84 -12.49 -24.64
N LEU A 96 9.92 -13.20 -23.53
CA LEU A 96 10.83 -14.34 -23.38
C LEU A 96 10.52 -15.44 -24.40
N SER A 97 9.24 -15.70 -24.64
CA SER A 97 8.77 -16.66 -25.63
C SER A 97 9.23 -16.31 -27.05
N ARG A 98 9.13 -15.04 -27.48
CA ARG A 98 9.67 -14.59 -28.78
C ARG A 98 11.18 -14.76 -28.85
N ALA A 99 11.90 -14.36 -27.79
CA ALA A 99 13.36 -14.44 -27.75
C ALA A 99 13.84 -15.89 -27.88
N ILE A 100 13.25 -16.81 -27.10
CA ILE A 100 13.54 -18.24 -27.18
C ILE A 100 13.15 -18.79 -28.55
N SER A 101 12.01 -18.38 -29.11
CA SER A 101 11.58 -18.85 -30.44
C SER A 101 12.54 -18.44 -31.55
N LEU A 102 13.00 -17.18 -31.55
CA LEU A 102 13.95 -16.68 -32.55
C LEU A 102 15.31 -17.34 -32.41
N PHE A 103 15.78 -17.53 -31.17
CA PHE A 103 16.99 -18.30 -30.91
C PHE A 103 16.86 -19.75 -31.42
N THR A 104 15.71 -20.39 -31.16
CA THR A 104 15.42 -21.76 -31.59
C THR A 104 15.33 -21.89 -33.10
N LEU A 105 14.74 -20.89 -33.78
CA LEU A 105 14.74 -20.80 -35.25
C LEU A 105 16.17 -20.74 -35.79
N GLY A 106 17.02 -19.88 -35.24
CA GLY A 106 18.42 -19.78 -35.64
C GLY A 106 19.20 -21.09 -35.46
N LEU A 107 18.89 -21.86 -34.42
CA LEU A 107 19.48 -23.20 -34.20
C LEU A 107 18.92 -24.29 -35.13
N SER A 108 17.68 -24.13 -35.59
CA SER A 108 16.97 -25.12 -36.41
C SER A 108 17.39 -25.09 -37.89
N ILE A 109 17.87 -23.95 -38.38
CA ILE A 109 18.25 -23.78 -39.79
C ILE A 109 19.67 -24.32 -40.01
N GLU A 110 19.83 -25.18 -41.02
CA GLU A 110 21.13 -25.60 -41.49
C GLU A 110 21.66 -24.62 -42.54
N THR A 111 22.76 -23.94 -42.21
CA THR A 111 23.41 -22.97 -43.09
C THR A 111 24.92 -23.16 -43.08
N PRO A 112 25.61 -22.86 -44.19
CA PRO A 112 27.07 -22.96 -44.26
C PRO A 112 27.79 -22.01 -43.28
N PHE A 113 27.13 -20.93 -42.84
CA PHE A 113 27.68 -19.95 -41.89
C PHE A 113 26.91 -19.94 -40.55
N LYS A 114 26.80 -21.11 -39.92
CA LYS A 114 25.99 -21.34 -38.71
C LYS A 114 26.28 -20.34 -37.58
N LEU A 115 27.54 -19.97 -37.37
CA LEU A 115 27.94 -19.02 -36.31
C LEU A 115 27.35 -17.62 -36.53
N PHE A 116 27.39 -17.12 -37.76
CA PHE A 116 26.84 -15.80 -38.11
C PHE A 116 25.31 -15.80 -38.06
N THR A 117 24.69 -16.88 -38.54
CA THR A 117 23.23 -17.07 -38.44
C THR A 117 22.79 -17.04 -36.97
N VAL A 118 23.46 -17.77 -36.08
CA VAL A 118 23.12 -17.77 -34.64
C VAL A 118 23.31 -16.38 -34.02
N LEU A 119 24.40 -15.67 -34.31
CA LEU A 119 24.65 -14.32 -33.79
C LEU A 119 23.60 -13.30 -34.26
N LEU A 120 23.17 -13.39 -35.52
CA LEU A 120 22.09 -12.56 -36.06
C LEU A 120 20.78 -12.82 -35.32
N PHE A 121 20.40 -14.09 -35.14
CA PHE A 121 19.18 -14.46 -34.42
C PHE A 121 19.23 -14.11 -32.93
N ILE A 122 20.39 -14.15 -32.27
CA ILE A 122 20.57 -13.64 -30.90
C ILE A 122 20.32 -12.12 -30.85
N SER A 123 20.88 -11.38 -31.80
CA SER A 123 20.72 -9.92 -31.87
C SER A 123 19.27 -9.53 -32.10
N ILE A 124 18.58 -10.23 -33.01
CA ILE A 124 17.14 -10.04 -33.25
C ILE A 124 16.32 -10.47 -32.03
N ALA A 125 16.66 -11.58 -31.36
CA ALA A 125 15.99 -12.02 -30.15
C ALA A 125 16.08 -10.98 -29.02
N PHE A 126 17.22 -10.31 -28.86
CA PHE A 126 17.39 -9.22 -27.89
C PHE A 126 16.52 -8.00 -28.21
N LEU A 127 16.44 -7.62 -29.49
CA LEU A 127 15.58 -6.50 -29.92
C LEU A 127 14.10 -6.82 -29.72
N VAL A 128 13.69 -8.05 -30.06
CA VAL A 128 12.30 -8.49 -29.93
C VAL A 128 11.89 -8.73 -28.47
N TYR A 129 12.85 -9.10 -27.61
CA TYR A 129 12.64 -9.14 -26.16
C TYR A 129 12.30 -7.75 -25.59
N LYS A 130 12.94 -6.69 -26.11
CA LYS A 130 12.66 -5.29 -25.72
C LYS A 130 11.39 -4.71 -26.34
N ALA A 131 10.83 -5.35 -27.36
CA ALA A 131 9.62 -4.90 -28.00
C ALA A 131 8.41 -5.05 -27.07
N THR A 132 7.45 -4.13 -27.19
CA THR A 132 6.20 -4.19 -26.43
C THR A 132 5.43 -5.47 -26.75
N SER A 133 4.70 -5.97 -25.75
CA SER A 133 3.88 -7.17 -25.87
C SER A 133 2.59 -6.97 -25.10
N CYS A 134 1.54 -7.68 -25.49
CA CYS A 134 0.30 -7.74 -24.72
C CYS A 134 0.58 -8.20 -23.28
N GLY A 135 0.15 -7.39 -22.31
CA GLY A 135 0.22 -7.68 -20.88
C GLY A 135 -1.11 -8.23 -20.34
N TYR A 136 -1.06 -8.86 -19.16
CA TYR A 136 -2.23 -9.39 -18.47
C TYR A 136 -2.31 -8.84 -17.04
N ILE A 137 -3.51 -8.51 -16.58
CA ILE A 137 -3.80 -8.18 -15.17
C ILE A 137 -4.46 -9.39 -14.55
N CYS A 138 -3.88 -9.97 -13.50
CA CYS A 138 -4.42 -11.16 -12.84
C CYS A 138 -4.97 -10.80 -11.47
N GLN A 139 -6.22 -11.18 -11.21
CA GLN A 139 -6.89 -10.99 -9.93
C GLN A 139 -7.20 -12.35 -9.30
N LYS A 140 -7.18 -12.43 -7.96
CA LYS A 140 -7.58 -13.65 -7.25
C LYS A 140 -9.09 -13.87 -7.41
N VAL A 141 -9.51 -15.01 -7.95
CA VAL A 141 -10.92 -15.42 -7.92
C VAL A 141 -11.21 -16.03 -6.56
N ALA A 142 -12.28 -15.55 -5.94
CA ALA A 142 -12.85 -16.06 -4.71
C ALA A 142 -13.00 -17.58 -4.76
N THR A 143 -12.21 -18.29 -3.95
CA THR A 143 -12.50 -19.60 -3.32
C THR A 143 -11.24 -20.13 -2.65
N ALA A 144 -11.10 -19.87 -1.34
CA ALA A 144 -10.87 -20.90 -0.33
C ALA A 144 -10.93 -20.24 1.07
N PRO A 145 -11.59 -20.90 2.04
CA PRO A 145 -11.95 -20.35 3.33
C PRO A 145 -10.75 -20.33 4.28
N GLU A 146 -10.78 -19.37 5.23
CA GLU A 146 -9.84 -19.17 6.33
C GLU A 146 -8.39 -18.84 5.92
N GLY A 147 -7.97 -17.60 6.17
CA GLY A 147 -6.56 -17.24 6.09
C GLY A 147 -6.34 -15.80 5.64
N ASP A 148 -5.95 -14.99 6.62
CA ASP A 148 -5.60 -13.58 6.58
C ASP A 148 -4.81 -13.13 5.35
N LEU A 149 -5.20 -11.95 4.84
CA LEU A 149 -4.37 -11.14 3.97
C LEU A 149 -3.22 -10.55 4.79
N GLY A 150 -2.00 -11.06 4.58
CA GLY A 150 -0.79 -10.46 5.13
C GLY A 150 -0.23 -9.38 4.20
N TYR A 151 -0.32 -8.11 4.61
CA TYR A 151 0.51 -7.02 4.08
C TYR A 151 1.83 -7.03 4.84
N ILE A 152 2.93 -7.00 4.10
CA ILE A 152 4.25 -7.04 4.71
C ILE A 152 5.08 -5.81 4.29
N PRO A 153 5.10 -4.75 5.14
CA PRO A 153 5.43 -3.37 4.73
C PRO A 153 6.87 -3.17 4.25
N GLN A 154 7.79 -4.05 4.63
CA GLN A 154 9.22 -3.90 4.29
C GLN A 154 9.54 -4.25 2.82
N LEU A 155 8.57 -4.74 2.02
CA LEU A 155 8.75 -5.07 0.60
C LEU A 155 7.64 -4.59 -0.36
N GLY A 156 6.61 -3.88 0.11
CA GLY A 156 5.62 -3.22 -0.75
C GLY A 156 5.08 -4.08 -1.92
N LEU A 157 4.41 -5.21 -1.65
CA LEU A 157 3.83 -6.05 -2.70
C LEU A 157 2.32 -6.17 -2.60
N VAL A 158 1.65 -5.37 -3.43
CA VAL A 158 0.37 -5.70 -4.08
C VAL A 158 0.73 -6.12 -5.50
N CYS A 159 0.24 -7.27 -5.97
CA CYS A 159 0.49 -7.69 -7.35
C CYS A 159 -0.30 -6.81 -8.34
N VAL A 160 0.30 -5.68 -8.71
CA VAL A 160 -0.05 -4.86 -9.88
C VAL A 160 1.13 -4.95 -10.83
N PHE A 161 0.92 -5.45 -12.05
CA PHE A 161 1.93 -5.33 -13.10
C PHE A 161 1.83 -3.94 -13.75
N GLU A 162 2.98 -3.32 -13.91
CA GLU A 162 3.16 -2.01 -14.53
C GLU A 162 2.88 -2.06 -16.03
N LYS A 163 2.43 -0.93 -16.60
CA LYS A 163 2.41 -0.70 -18.04
C LYS A 163 3.87 -0.83 -18.53
N ASP A 164 4.06 -1.60 -19.60
CA ASP A 164 5.34 -2.18 -20.09
C ASP A 164 5.65 -3.56 -19.50
N GLY A 165 5.01 -4.59 -20.09
CA GLY A 165 4.93 -5.94 -19.55
C GLY A 165 6.26 -6.64 -19.28
N ASN A 166 6.62 -6.79 -18.01
CA ASN A 166 7.61 -7.79 -17.59
C ASN A 166 6.95 -9.13 -17.29
N ASP A 167 7.65 -10.18 -17.69
CA ASP A 167 7.19 -11.56 -17.81
C ASP A 167 6.58 -12.15 -16.52
N MET A 168 5.54 -12.99 -16.65
CA MET A 168 4.65 -13.29 -15.53
C MET A 168 5.11 -14.40 -14.58
N HIS A 169 6.14 -15.20 -14.88
CA HIS A 169 6.15 -16.60 -14.40
C HIS A 169 6.66 -16.87 -12.96
N THR A 170 7.39 -15.98 -12.28
CA THR A 170 7.63 -16.11 -10.82
C THR A 170 8.25 -14.84 -10.23
N LEU A 171 7.52 -14.13 -9.38
CA LEU A 171 8.15 -13.21 -8.41
C LEU A 171 8.25 -13.96 -7.09
N LEU A 172 9.45 -14.48 -6.81
CA LEU A 172 9.84 -14.90 -5.47
C LEU A 172 10.35 -13.68 -4.76
N PHE A 173 9.59 -13.17 -3.80
CA PHE A 173 10.08 -12.12 -2.93
C PHE A 173 10.41 -12.72 -1.57
N ARG A 174 11.58 -12.33 -1.06
CA ARG A 174 12.09 -12.78 0.24
C ARG A 174 11.59 -11.82 1.30
N TYR A 175 10.57 -12.20 2.05
CA TYR A 175 10.14 -11.45 3.23
C TYR A 175 10.75 -12.07 4.48
N ASN A 176 11.66 -11.34 5.15
CA ASN A 176 12.51 -11.84 6.22
C ASN A 176 13.33 -13.09 5.80
N ASN A 177 13.14 -14.23 6.49
CA ASN A 177 13.76 -15.54 6.16
C ASN A 177 12.88 -16.44 5.29
N TRP A 178 11.75 -15.95 4.79
CA TRP A 178 10.75 -16.74 4.08
C TRP A 178 10.69 -16.34 2.60
N HIS A 179 10.49 -17.32 1.73
CA HIS A 179 10.26 -17.11 0.30
C HIS A 179 8.77 -17.25 0.01
N VAL A 180 8.13 -16.17 -0.44
CA VAL A 180 6.69 -16.18 -0.76
C VAL A 180 6.53 -16.32 -2.28
N LYS A 181 5.63 -17.21 -2.70
CA LYS A 181 5.33 -17.49 -4.11
C LYS A 181 3.91 -17.04 -4.45
N CYS A 182 3.76 -16.03 -5.29
CA CYS A 182 2.47 -15.67 -5.87
C CYS A 182 2.03 -16.72 -6.90
N THR A 183 0.74 -17.10 -6.90
CA THR A 183 0.15 -18.05 -7.86
C THR A 183 -1.11 -17.45 -8.50
N TYR A 184 -1.28 -17.64 -9.81
CA TYR A 184 -2.28 -16.96 -10.65
C TYR A 184 -3.73 -17.35 -10.36
N ALA A 185 -4.63 -16.37 -10.54
CA ALA A 185 -6.02 -16.61 -10.90
C ALA A 185 -6.49 -15.57 -11.94
N ILE A 186 -7.57 -15.93 -12.63
CA ILE A 186 -8.15 -15.39 -13.87
C ILE A 186 -7.75 -13.93 -14.21
N CYS A 187 -7.10 -13.76 -15.36
CA CYS A 187 -6.66 -12.45 -15.85
C CYS A 187 -7.66 -11.93 -16.90
N ARG A 188 -8.01 -10.64 -16.95
CA ARG A 188 -8.83 -9.97 -18.01
C ARG A 188 -8.03 -8.84 -18.67
N ALA A 189 -8.20 -8.66 -19.98
CA ALA A 189 -7.66 -7.51 -20.69
C ALA A 189 -8.67 -6.36 -20.59
N VAL A 190 -8.22 -5.22 -20.08
CA VAL A 190 -8.98 -3.97 -19.98
C VAL A 190 -8.07 -2.84 -20.44
N ASP A 191 -8.59 -1.91 -21.25
CA ASP A 191 -7.90 -0.67 -21.58
C ASP A 191 -7.88 0.28 -20.36
N LYS A 192 -7.17 1.41 -20.46
CA LYS A 192 -6.96 2.34 -19.33
C LYS A 192 -8.29 2.91 -18.81
N GLU A 193 -9.23 3.23 -19.69
CA GLU A 193 -10.54 3.77 -19.30
C GLU A 193 -11.39 2.67 -18.67
N SER A 194 -11.40 1.48 -19.26
CA SER A 194 -12.06 0.30 -18.72
C SER A 194 -11.46 -0.17 -17.39
N PHE A 195 -10.15 -0.01 -17.16
CA PHE A 195 -9.49 -0.32 -15.90
C PHE A 195 -9.95 0.64 -14.80
N TYR A 196 -9.96 1.95 -15.05
CA TYR A 196 -10.48 2.90 -14.07
C TYR A 196 -11.97 2.77 -13.83
N SER A 197 -12.75 2.31 -14.82
CA SER A 197 -14.19 2.08 -14.63
C SER A 197 -14.53 0.73 -13.97
N GLU A 198 -13.78 -0.34 -14.25
CA GLU A 198 -14.07 -1.70 -13.74
C GLU A 198 -13.31 -2.05 -12.44
N VAL A 199 -12.09 -1.53 -12.26
CA VAL A 199 -11.18 -1.81 -11.13
C VAL A 199 -11.18 -0.60 -10.17
N GLY A 200 -11.22 0.61 -10.70
CA GLY A 200 -11.24 1.84 -9.91
C GLY A 200 -9.84 2.42 -9.68
N THR A 201 -9.78 3.55 -8.99
CA THR A 201 -8.55 4.29 -8.68
C THR A 201 -7.76 3.61 -7.54
N LEU A 202 -6.45 3.89 -7.42
CA LEU A 202 -5.54 3.21 -6.47
C LEU A 202 -6.05 3.27 -5.01
N ASP A 203 -6.70 4.36 -4.65
CA ASP A 203 -7.38 4.60 -3.37
C ASP A 203 -8.54 3.64 -3.07
N ARG A 204 -9.04 2.88 -4.05
CA ARG A 204 -10.01 1.79 -3.79
C ARG A 204 -9.39 0.54 -3.20
N TYR A 205 -8.07 0.43 -3.25
CA TYR A 205 -7.31 -0.74 -2.82
C TYR A 205 -6.38 -0.46 -1.64
N LEU A 206 -6.30 0.79 -1.21
CA LEU A 206 -5.55 1.13 -0.01
C LEU A 206 -6.35 0.68 1.21
N PRO A 207 -5.68 0.10 2.22
CA PRO A 207 -6.35 -0.27 3.46
C PRO A 207 -6.86 0.98 4.18
N GLU A 208 -7.92 0.80 4.97
CA GLU A 208 -8.33 1.80 5.96
C GLU A 208 -7.25 1.87 7.07
N PRO A 209 -6.82 3.06 7.51
CA PRO A 209 -5.91 3.18 8.64
C PRO A 209 -6.62 2.81 9.94
N VAL A 210 -5.90 2.23 10.91
CA VAL A 210 -6.43 2.03 12.26
C VAL A 210 -6.05 3.21 13.16
N ALA A 211 -6.76 3.42 14.27
CA ALA A 211 -6.53 4.55 15.18
C ALA A 211 -5.08 4.60 15.70
N GLU A 212 -4.44 3.44 15.87
CA GLU A 212 -3.07 3.30 16.35
C GLU A 212 -2.00 3.74 15.33
N ASP A 213 -2.36 3.84 14.04
CA ASP A 213 -1.46 4.30 12.99
C ASP A 213 -1.20 5.82 13.09
N PHE A 214 -2.15 6.56 13.66
CA PHE A 214 -2.07 8.02 13.81
C PHE A 214 -1.14 8.40 14.96
N LYS A 215 -0.03 9.07 14.63
CA LYS A 215 0.98 9.52 15.61
C LYS A 215 1.50 10.91 15.25
N GLY A 216 1.73 11.72 16.28
CA GLY A 216 2.33 13.06 16.14
C GLY A 216 1.37 14.06 15.49
N LEU A 217 1.92 14.91 14.62
CA LEU A 217 1.18 15.94 13.91
C LEU A 217 0.71 15.43 12.54
N ILE A 218 -0.59 15.55 12.26
CA ILE A 218 -1.25 15.12 11.03
C ILE A 218 -1.89 16.34 10.35
N HIS A 219 -1.50 16.65 9.12
CA HIS A 219 -2.03 17.76 8.33
C HIS A 219 -3.31 17.35 7.58
N ILE A 220 -4.45 17.94 7.91
CA ILE A 220 -5.73 17.66 7.23
C ILE A 220 -6.02 18.76 6.20
N VAL A 221 -6.13 18.37 4.94
CA VAL A 221 -6.60 19.21 3.84
C VAL A 221 -8.06 18.86 3.57
N ALA A 222 -8.95 19.44 4.37
CA ALA A 222 -10.39 19.28 4.27
C ALA A 222 -11.12 20.45 4.98
N PRO A 223 -12.38 20.75 4.62
CA PRO A 223 -13.21 21.67 5.39
C PRO A 223 -13.37 21.22 6.85
N SER A 224 -13.52 22.16 7.79
CA SER A 224 -13.54 21.90 9.23
C SER A 224 -14.58 20.85 9.65
N GLN A 225 -15.78 20.94 9.09
CA GLN A 225 -16.86 19.97 9.37
C GLN A 225 -16.52 18.55 8.91
N THR A 226 -15.78 18.44 7.81
CA THR A 226 -15.34 17.15 7.29
C THR A 226 -14.18 16.58 8.08
N ALA A 227 -13.23 17.44 8.51
CA ALA A 227 -12.16 17.06 9.41
C ALA A 227 -12.69 16.49 10.73
N LEU A 228 -13.74 17.11 11.31
CA LEU A 228 -14.42 16.59 12.50
C LEU A 228 -14.96 15.17 12.28
N ARG A 229 -15.59 14.90 11.13
CA ARG A 229 -16.12 13.57 10.79
C ARG A 229 -15.01 12.53 10.67
N ILE A 230 -13.91 12.86 9.99
CA ILE A 230 -12.76 11.96 9.84
C ILE A 230 -12.18 11.62 11.22
N VAL A 231 -11.91 12.63 12.05
CA VAL A 231 -11.39 12.39 13.41
C VAL A 231 -12.39 11.58 14.24
N GLY A 232 -13.68 11.90 14.16
CA GLY A 232 -14.74 11.19 14.89
C GLY A 232 -14.93 9.72 14.46
N LYS A 233 -14.54 9.36 13.23
CA LYS A 233 -14.56 7.98 12.74
C LYS A 233 -13.57 7.09 13.50
N TYR A 234 -12.36 7.61 13.76
CA TYR A 234 -11.29 6.87 14.42
C TYR A 234 -11.26 7.02 15.94
N PHE A 235 -11.73 8.17 16.45
CA PHE A 235 -11.61 8.51 17.86
C PHE A 235 -12.98 8.82 18.45
N LYS A 236 -13.36 8.05 19.48
CA LYS A 236 -14.60 8.28 20.24
C LYS A 236 -14.66 9.64 20.92
N THR A 237 -13.51 10.27 21.16
CA THR A 237 -13.41 11.57 21.80
C THR A 237 -12.25 12.33 21.17
N ALA A 238 -12.46 13.62 20.91
CA ALA A 238 -11.45 14.52 20.37
C ALA A 238 -11.70 15.92 20.90
N VAL A 239 -10.62 16.67 21.13
CA VAL A 239 -10.68 18.04 21.64
C VAL A 239 -10.46 19.00 20.49
N VAL A 240 -11.34 19.98 20.35
CA VAL A 240 -11.33 20.97 19.28
C VAL A 240 -10.86 22.30 19.83
N ILE A 241 -9.85 22.91 19.20
CA ILE A 241 -9.32 24.23 19.58
C ILE A 241 -9.21 25.11 18.34
N GLY A 242 -9.77 26.32 18.39
CA GLY A 242 -9.76 27.27 17.27
C GLY A 242 -11.15 27.57 16.71
N ASN A 243 -11.25 28.01 15.46
CA ASN A 243 -12.51 28.47 14.85
C ASN A 243 -13.30 27.32 14.20
N ILE A 244 -13.49 26.26 14.97
CA ILE A 244 -14.21 25.05 14.57
C ILE A 244 -15.39 24.86 15.52
N GLU A 245 -16.56 24.59 14.95
CA GLU A 245 -17.79 24.36 15.71
C GLU A 245 -17.79 22.96 16.33
N ALA A 246 -17.95 22.88 17.65
CA ALA A 246 -18.07 21.63 18.41
C ALA A 246 -18.86 21.89 19.71
N SER A 247 -19.33 20.83 20.37
CA SER A 247 -20.07 20.95 21.62
C SER A 247 -19.18 21.56 22.71
N GLN A 248 -19.61 22.68 23.28
CA GLN A 248 -18.89 23.35 24.35
C GLN A 248 -19.15 22.64 25.69
N ARG A 249 -18.08 22.28 26.39
CA ARG A 249 -18.12 21.60 27.68
C ARG A 249 -16.99 22.10 28.58
N ARG A 250 -17.18 21.95 29.89
CA ARG A 250 -16.10 22.02 30.87
C ARG A 250 -15.37 20.67 30.87
N LEU A 251 -14.09 20.66 30.53
CA LEU A 251 -13.32 19.47 30.20
C LEU A 251 -12.55 18.91 31.40
N VAL A 252 -12.03 19.76 32.30
CA VAL A 252 -11.15 19.26 33.38
C VAL A 252 -11.13 20.13 34.64
N SER A 253 -10.98 19.47 35.79
CA SER A 253 -10.70 20.10 37.09
C SER A 253 -9.21 20.03 37.37
N ILE A 254 -8.54 21.16 37.61
CA ILE A 254 -7.12 21.15 38.00
C ILE A 254 -6.92 20.48 39.36
N SER A 255 -7.85 20.67 40.31
CA SER A 255 -7.78 20.07 41.66
C SER A 255 -7.77 18.54 41.67
N LYS A 256 -8.19 17.89 40.57
CA LYS A 256 -8.22 16.42 40.44
C LYS A 256 -7.01 15.86 39.70
N LEU A 257 -6.09 16.72 39.24
CA LEU A 257 -4.93 16.32 38.45
C LEU A 257 -3.64 16.36 39.27
N LYS A 258 -2.62 15.66 38.77
CA LYS A 258 -1.29 15.73 39.36
C LYS A 258 -0.67 17.12 39.13
N PRO A 259 -0.13 17.78 40.17
CA PRO A 259 0.50 19.10 40.05
C PRO A 259 1.57 19.18 38.95
N ASP A 260 2.41 18.15 38.80
CA ASP A 260 3.46 18.11 37.77
C ASP A 260 2.90 18.16 36.34
N VAL A 261 1.77 17.48 36.10
CA VAL A 261 1.12 17.44 34.78
C VAL A 261 0.58 18.83 34.43
N VAL A 262 -0.14 19.44 35.37
CA VAL A 262 -0.71 20.78 35.21
C VAL A 262 0.40 21.80 34.99
N ALA A 263 1.44 21.78 35.82
CA ALA A 263 2.58 22.71 35.71
C ALA A 263 3.33 22.56 34.38
N THR A 264 3.47 21.34 33.87
CA THR A 264 4.13 21.07 32.58
C THR A 264 3.32 21.65 31.42
N VAL A 265 2.03 21.31 31.33
CA VAL A 265 1.17 21.83 30.25
C VAL A 265 1.04 23.35 30.35
N PHE A 266 0.88 23.88 31.56
CA PHE A 266 0.75 25.31 31.79
C PHE A 266 2.02 26.07 31.38
N ARG A 267 3.21 25.53 31.69
CA ARG A 267 4.49 26.08 31.24
C ARG A 267 4.54 26.19 29.73
N THR A 268 4.19 25.13 29.01
CA THR A 268 4.25 25.12 27.54
C THR A 268 3.24 26.10 26.93
N VAL A 269 2.00 26.11 27.43
CA VAL A 269 0.92 26.97 26.87
C VAL A 269 1.16 28.46 27.17
N MET A 270 1.70 28.78 28.34
CA MET A 270 1.92 30.18 28.77
C MET A 270 3.35 30.67 28.52
N GLY A 271 4.25 29.82 28.02
CA GLY A 271 5.66 30.17 27.80
C GLY A 271 6.41 30.52 29.08
N LEU A 272 6.14 29.80 30.19
CA LEU A 272 6.71 30.14 31.50
C LEU A 272 8.18 29.74 31.61
N SER A 273 8.92 30.49 32.44
CA SER A 273 10.28 30.11 32.84
C SER A 273 10.30 28.86 33.73
N VAL A 274 11.49 28.30 33.94
CA VAL A 274 11.66 27.13 34.83
C VAL A 274 11.26 27.48 36.26
N GLU A 275 11.63 28.66 36.75
CA GLU A 275 11.30 29.14 38.10
C GLU A 275 9.80 29.33 38.27
N GLN A 276 9.14 29.92 37.28
CA GLN A 276 7.68 30.10 37.28
C GLN A 276 6.95 28.75 37.28
N SER A 277 7.44 27.76 36.52
CA SER A 277 6.88 26.42 36.50
C SER A 277 7.04 25.70 37.84
N VAL A 278 8.18 25.87 38.52
CA VAL A 278 8.40 25.35 39.88
C VAL A 278 7.44 25.98 40.87
N LEU A 279 7.26 27.31 40.83
CA LEU A 279 6.28 28.01 41.67
C LEU A 279 4.85 27.48 41.44
N VAL A 280 4.44 27.31 40.18
CA VAL A 280 3.12 26.74 39.85
C VAL A 280 2.96 25.35 40.46
N ARG A 281 3.96 24.48 40.31
CA ARG A 281 3.93 23.15 40.89
C ARG A 281 3.80 23.20 42.41
N GLU A 282 4.55 24.07 43.08
CA GLU A 282 4.48 24.24 44.53
C GLU A 282 3.09 24.69 44.98
N LEU A 283 2.53 25.72 44.34
CA LEU A 283 1.18 26.21 44.65
C LEU A 283 0.12 25.13 44.47
N LEU A 284 0.20 24.36 43.38
CA LEU A 284 -0.71 23.26 43.12
C LEU A 284 -0.55 22.11 44.13
N SER A 285 0.69 21.83 44.57
CA SER A 285 0.97 20.77 45.55
C SER A 285 0.43 21.08 46.95
N ARG A 286 0.30 22.36 47.30
CA ARG A 286 -0.34 22.80 48.55
C ARG A 286 -1.85 22.58 48.55
N GLY A 287 -2.46 22.49 47.37
CA GLY A 287 -3.88 22.17 47.22
C GLY A 287 -4.85 23.23 47.78
N SER A 288 -4.39 24.45 48.06
CA SER A 288 -5.25 25.54 48.55
C SER A 288 -5.71 26.45 47.41
N ARG A 289 -7.04 26.48 47.22
CA ARG A 289 -7.69 27.38 46.26
C ARG A 289 -7.56 28.84 46.67
N GLU A 290 -7.71 29.15 47.95
CA GLU A 290 -7.59 30.54 48.44
C GLU A 290 -6.16 31.07 48.31
N GLU A 291 -5.16 30.22 48.54
CA GLU A 291 -3.77 30.59 48.33
C GLU A 291 -3.52 30.91 46.85
N LEU A 292 -3.95 30.05 45.93
CA LEU A 292 -3.82 30.31 44.50
C LEU A 292 -4.54 31.60 44.07
N LEU A 293 -5.72 31.88 44.62
CA LEU A 293 -6.43 33.14 44.38
C LEU A 293 -5.58 34.34 44.81
N THR A 294 -5.02 34.29 46.02
CA THR A 294 -4.16 35.35 46.57
C THR A 294 -2.95 35.60 45.69
N TRP A 295 -2.30 34.53 45.21
CA TRP A 295 -1.18 34.63 44.27
C TRP A 295 -1.61 35.17 42.91
N SER A 296 -2.77 34.77 42.40
CA SER A 296 -3.30 35.25 41.10
C SER A 296 -3.62 36.75 41.08
N LEU A 297 -3.93 37.35 42.24
CA LEU A 297 -4.11 38.80 42.36
C LEU A 297 -2.79 39.56 42.17
N ARG A 298 -1.66 38.97 42.57
CA ARG A 298 -0.31 39.54 42.40
C ARG A 298 0.31 39.17 41.06
N HIS A 299 -0.03 38.01 40.54
CA HIS A 299 0.49 37.44 39.30
C HIS A 299 -0.69 37.04 38.40
N PRO A 300 -1.22 37.97 37.58
CA PRO A 300 -2.42 37.75 36.78
C PRO A 300 -2.31 36.54 35.83
N TRP A 301 -1.10 36.17 35.42
CA TRP A 301 -0.87 34.99 34.58
C TRP A 301 -1.21 33.67 35.28
N LEU A 302 -1.35 33.62 36.62
CA LEU A 302 -1.85 32.44 37.35
C LEU A 302 -3.38 32.31 37.32
N ARG A 303 -4.10 33.34 36.87
CA ARG A 303 -5.57 33.36 36.87
C ARG A 303 -6.22 32.14 36.19
N PRO A 304 -5.71 31.62 35.05
CA PRO A 304 -6.26 30.42 34.43
C PRO A 304 -6.26 29.20 35.38
N LEU A 305 -5.27 29.05 36.25
CA LEU A 305 -5.22 27.94 37.20
C LEU A 305 -6.35 28.02 38.24
N TYR A 306 -6.70 29.24 38.66
CA TYR A 306 -7.78 29.48 39.62
C TYR A 306 -9.14 29.29 38.95
N ASP A 307 -9.34 29.86 37.76
CA ASP A 307 -10.61 29.76 37.04
C ASP A 307 -10.91 28.31 36.64
N LEU A 308 -9.86 27.49 36.46
CA LEU A 308 -9.97 26.07 36.13
C LEU A 308 -9.87 25.12 37.34
N TRP A 309 -9.86 25.65 38.57
CA TRP A 309 -9.62 24.87 39.80
C TRP A 309 -10.65 23.75 39.98
N ASP A 310 -11.94 24.11 39.95
CA ASP A 310 -13.07 23.20 40.13
C ASP A 310 -13.88 23.01 38.84
N GLY A 311 -14.63 21.90 38.78
CA GLY A 311 -15.55 21.57 37.69
C GLY A 311 -15.05 20.42 36.81
N GLY A 312 -15.48 20.40 35.55
CA GLY A 312 -15.10 19.38 34.58
C GLY A 312 -16.00 18.14 34.62
N GLU A 313 -16.57 17.83 33.46
CA GLU A 313 -17.14 16.51 33.17
C GLU A 313 -16.09 15.70 32.40
N GLU A 314 -16.25 14.37 32.30
CA GLU A 314 -15.54 13.59 31.28
C GLU A 314 -16.45 13.49 30.04
N PRO A 315 -16.42 14.48 29.14
CA PRO A 315 -17.30 14.46 27.99
C PRO A 315 -16.91 13.34 27.03
N ILE A 316 -17.93 12.78 26.38
CA ILE A 316 -17.77 11.83 25.27
C ILE A 316 -18.09 12.58 23.97
N GLY A 317 -17.33 12.28 22.92
CA GLY A 317 -17.50 12.84 21.59
C GLY A 317 -16.54 13.99 21.27
N ILE A 318 -16.88 14.76 20.25
CA ILE A 318 -16.04 15.86 19.77
C ILE A 318 -16.42 17.14 20.53
N VAL A 319 -15.50 17.64 21.34
CA VAL A 319 -15.79 18.71 22.31
C VAL A 319 -14.80 19.85 22.24
N LYS A 320 -15.27 21.02 22.67
CA LYS A 320 -14.50 22.25 22.78
C LYS A 320 -14.64 22.80 24.19
N SER A 321 -13.61 23.46 24.70
CA SER A 321 -13.71 24.17 25.98
C SER A 321 -14.82 25.22 25.93
N ILE A 322 -15.55 25.37 27.03
CA ILE A 322 -16.49 26.47 27.24
C ILE A 322 -15.78 27.82 27.44
N PHE A 323 -14.51 27.80 27.85
CA PHE A 323 -13.75 29.02 28.04
C PHE A 323 -13.18 29.53 26.72
N PRO A 324 -13.16 30.86 26.53
CA PRO A 324 -12.52 31.45 25.37
C PRO A 324 -10.99 31.46 25.50
N ASP A 325 -10.35 31.80 24.39
CA ASP A 325 -8.95 32.23 24.32
C ASP A 325 -7.93 31.28 24.97
N GLN A 326 -6.96 31.84 25.69
CA GLN A 326 -5.82 31.13 26.25
C GLN A 326 -6.23 30.20 27.39
N ILE A 327 -7.27 30.55 28.16
CA ILE A 327 -7.83 29.69 29.23
C ILE A 327 -8.42 28.42 28.60
N GLY A 328 -9.23 28.58 27.54
CA GLY A 328 -9.82 27.46 26.82
C GLY A 328 -8.77 26.59 26.12
N THR A 329 -7.73 27.20 25.55
CA THR A 329 -6.58 26.48 24.97
C THR A 329 -5.84 25.66 26.02
N PHE A 330 -5.54 26.26 27.18
CA PHE A 330 -4.89 25.56 28.29
C PHE A 330 -5.73 24.40 28.83
N GLU A 331 -7.02 24.62 29.10
CA GLU A 331 -7.92 23.56 29.56
C GLU A 331 -7.98 22.39 28.56
N SER A 332 -8.09 22.72 27.26
CA SER A 332 -8.22 21.76 26.18
C SER A 332 -6.98 20.88 26.04
N LEU A 333 -5.79 21.49 26.04
CA LEU A 333 -4.52 20.77 25.98
C LEU A 333 -4.24 19.99 27.27
N LEU A 334 -4.64 20.52 28.43
CA LEU A 334 -4.51 19.82 29.70
C LEU A 334 -5.37 18.55 29.76
N TYR A 335 -6.63 18.65 29.30
CA TYR A 335 -7.52 17.50 29.18
C TYR A 335 -6.98 16.47 28.17
N ALA A 336 -6.60 16.92 26.97
CA ALA A 336 -6.04 16.07 25.92
C ALA A 336 -4.78 15.34 26.37
N TYR A 337 -3.84 16.04 27.03
CA TYR A 337 -2.61 15.47 27.55
C TYR A 337 -2.88 14.41 28.64
N THR A 338 -3.78 14.74 29.58
CA THR A 338 -4.09 13.86 30.72
C THR A 338 -4.79 12.58 30.26
N LYS A 339 -5.75 12.70 29.33
CA LYS A 339 -6.58 11.59 28.87
C LYS A 339 -6.04 10.89 27.62
N ARG A 340 -4.94 11.40 27.03
CA ARG A 340 -4.35 10.92 25.77
C ARG A 340 -5.36 10.95 24.62
N ILE A 341 -6.09 12.06 24.52
CA ILE A 341 -7.13 12.28 23.51
C ILE A 341 -6.55 13.17 22.41
N PRO A 342 -6.88 12.93 21.12
CA PRO A 342 -6.39 13.76 20.04
C PRO A 342 -6.94 15.18 20.08
N VAL A 343 -6.16 16.11 19.55
CA VAL A 343 -6.55 17.51 19.34
C VAL A 343 -6.80 17.75 17.86
N LEU A 344 -7.88 18.44 17.52
CA LEU A 344 -8.14 18.98 16.19
C LEU A 344 -8.09 20.52 16.26
N THR A 345 -7.32 21.14 15.39
CA THR A 345 -7.17 22.60 15.35
C THR A 345 -6.96 23.13 13.94
N ASP A 346 -7.37 24.37 13.70
CA ASP A 346 -7.09 25.17 12.50
C ASP A 346 -5.96 26.20 12.74
N ARG A 347 -5.34 26.15 13.91
CA ARG A 347 -4.32 27.10 14.35
C ARG A 347 -2.94 26.46 14.45
N ALA A 348 -1.98 26.98 13.69
CA ALA A 348 -0.62 26.43 13.60
C ALA A 348 0.15 26.54 14.93
N ASP A 349 -0.04 27.62 15.68
CA ASP A 349 0.61 27.81 16.98
C ASP A 349 0.17 26.76 18.01
N ILE A 350 -1.14 26.45 18.06
CA ILE A 350 -1.68 25.40 18.92
C ILE A 350 -1.21 24.02 18.45
N ALA A 351 -1.16 23.78 17.13
CA ALA A 351 -0.71 22.51 16.59
C ALA A 351 0.74 22.19 17.02
N ASN A 352 1.61 23.19 17.00
CA ASN A 352 3.00 23.05 17.45
C ASN A 352 3.09 22.80 18.95
N ILE A 353 2.36 23.56 19.78
CA ILE A 353 2.32 23.38 21.24
C ILE A 353 1.83 21.96 21.59
N ALA A 354 0.77 21.49 20.95
CA ALA A 354 0.21 20.15 21.18
C ALA A 354 1.21 19.04 20.77
N ALA A 355 1.91 19.23 19.64
CA ALA A 355 2.95 18.32 19.19
C ALA A 355 4.16 18.28 20.14
N GLU A 356 4.60 19.42 20.69
CA GLU A 356 5.66 19.48 21.72
C GLU A 356 5.28 18.73 23.00
N LEU A 357 3.99 18.75 23.35
CA LEU A 357 3.44 17.98 24.46
C LEU A 357 3.27 16.48 24.13
N GLY A 358 3.58 16.05 22.91
CA GLY A 358 3.43 14.66 22.47
C GLY A 358 1.97 14.23 22.28
N ILE A 359 1.05 15.19 22.09
CA ILE A 359 -0.37 14.93 21.88
C ILE A 359 -0.58 14.65 20.38
N LEU A 360 -1.35 13.60 20.05
CA LEU A 360 -1.78 13.36 18.68
C LEU A 360 -2.61 14.56 18.20
N THR A 361 -2.14 15.21 17.15
CA THR A 361 -2.67 16.50 16.71
C THR A 361 -3.06 16.44 15.24
N PHE A 362 -4.30 16.80 14.95
CA PHE A 362 -4.83 17.01 13.62
C PHE A 362 -4.89 18.52 13.34
N PHE A 363 -4.13 18.97 12.36
CA PHE A 363 -4.03 20.38 11.99
C PHE A 363 -4.66 20.60 10.62
N ILE A 364 -5.74 21.37 10.57
CA ILE A 364 -6.41 21.74 9.33
C ILE A 364 -5.54 22.78 8.61
N THR A 365 -5.21 22.50 7.36
CA THR A 365 -4.31 23.33 6.54
C THR A 365 -4.69 23.24 5.07
N ASP A 366 -4.21 24.20 4.29
CA ASP A 366 -4.46 24.25 2.84
C ASP A 366 -3.49 23.38 2.03
N SER A 367 -2.42 22.88 2.67
CA SER A 367 -1.36 22.12 1.98
C SER A 367 -0.96 20.85 2.73
N PRO A 368 -0.85 19.69 2.06
CA PRO A 368 -0.40 18.47 2.71
C PRO A 368 1.10 18.53 3.00
N ARG A 369 1.50 18.06 4.19
CA ARG A 369 2.91 17.95 4.61
C ARG A 369 3.11 16.71 5.46
N ASP A 370 4.28 16.08 5.35
CA ASP A 370 4.68 14.90 6.14
C ASP A 370 3.57 13.85 6.28
N ASN A 371 2.99 13.73 7.48
CA ASN A 371 1.78 12.96 7.71
C ASN A 371 0.55 13.81 7.39
N PHE A 372 -0.31 13.35 6.49
CA PHE A 372 -1.45 14.14 6.04
C PHE A 372 -2.70 13.32 5.74
N ILE A 373 -3.83 14.01 5.70
CA ILE A 373 -5.12 13.54 5.19
C ILE A 373 -5.57 14.52 4.11
N ILE A 374 -5.92 14.02 2.92
CA ILE A 374 -6.47 14.85 1.85
C ILE A 374 -7.82 14.29 1.43
N LEU A 375 -8.84 15.13 1.47
CA LEU A 375 -10.18 14.82 0.99
C LEU A 375 -10.31 15.12 -0.51
N GLY A 376 -10.93 14.22 -1.27
CA GLY A 376 -11.31 14.46 -2.67
C GLY A 376 -12.58 15.30 -2.81
N PRO A 377 -12.85 15.89 -3.99
CA PRO A 377 -12.16 15.62 -5.24
C PRO A 377 -10.92 16.50 -5.43
N VAL A 378 -9.74 15.90 -5.47
CA VAL A 378 -8.46 16.61 -5.63
C VAL A 378 -7.52 15.78 -6.49
N VAL A 379 -6.73 16.46 -7.33
CA VAL A 379 -5.61 15.85 -8.06
C VAL A 379 -4.32 16.26 -7.37
N VAL A 380 -3.64 15.30 -6.74
CA VAL A 380 -2.37 15.51 -6.06
C VAL A 380 -1.25 15.14 -7.03
N LYS A 381 -0.38 16.11 -7.35
CA LYS A 381 0.82 15.89 -8.17
C LYS A 381 1.99 15.53 -7.24
N ARG A 382 2.47 14.29 -7.29
CA ARG A 382 3.76 13.88 -6.72
C ARG A 382 4.80 13.83 -7.83
N ALA A 383 6.08 13.94 -7.49
CA ALA A 383 7.21 14.15 -8.39
C ALA A 383 7.29 13.23 -9.64
N ASP A 384 6.57 12.11 -9.63
CA ASP A 384 6.50 11.12 -10.70
C ASP A 384 5.06 10.73 -11.12
N ARG A 385 4.00 11.17 -10.42
CA ARG A 385 2.61 10.67 -10.60
C ARG A 385 1.54 11.70 -10.25
N GLU A 386 0.43 11.66 -10.99
CA GLU A 386 -0.83 12.32 -10.64
C GLU A 386 -1.75 11.33 -9.94
N LEU A 387 -2.21 11.69 -8.74
CA LEU A 387 -3.14 10.89 -7.96
C LEU A 387 -4.48 11.62 -7.87
N LYS A 388 -5.53 11.01 -8.45
CA LYS A 388 -6.88 11.57 -8.48
C LYS A 388 -7.70 10.93 -7.36
N ILE A 389 -8.18 11.75 -6.43
CA ILE A 389 -9.06 11.34 -5.33
C ILE A 389 -10.49 11.67 -5.75
N GLU A 390 -11.41 10.70 -5.68
CA GLU A 390 -12.82 10.91 -5.97
C GLU A 390 -13.53 11.67 -4.83
N GLY A 391 -14.65 12.35 -5.14
CA GLY A 391 -15.44 13.02 -4.11
C GLY A 391 -16.01 12.02 -3.10
N GLY A 392 -15.96 12.36 -1.81
CA GLY A 392 -16.41 11.48 -0.72
C GLY A 392 -15.38 10.45 -0.24
N ARG A 393 -14.18 10.43 -0.86
CA ARG A 393 -13.04 9.62 -0.42
C ARG A 393 -11.92 10.51 0.10
N TYR A 394 -11.10 9.98 1.00
CA TYR A 394 -9.88 10.64 1.43
C TYR A 394 -8.69 9.67 1.43
N ILE A 395 -7.51 10.25 1.31
CA ILE A 395 -6.24 9.53 1.41
C ILE A 395 -5.51 10.01 2.65
N VAL A 396 -4.93 9.05 3.36
CA VAL A 396 -4.10 9.29 4.52
C VAL A 396 -2.68 8.84 4.19
N HIS A 397 -1.70 9.71 4.43
CA HIS A 397 -0.29 9.37 4.39
C HIS A 397 0.26 9.41 5.81
N LEU A 398 0.74 8.27 6.33
CA LEU A 398 1.29 8.14 7.67
C LEU A 398 2.64 7.43 7.58
N ASN A 399 3.72 8.09 8.03
CA ASN A 399 5.07 7.52 8.12
C ASN A 399 5.55 6.84 6.83
N GLY A 400 5.21 7.40 5.66
CA GLY A 400 5.58 6.88 4.35
C GLY A 400 4.62 5.82 3.78
N ALA A 401 3.61 5.37 4.55
CA ALA A 401 2.54 4.50 4.07
C ALA A 401 1.34 5.32 3.59
N LEU A 402 0.62 4.79 2.61
CA LEU A 402 -0.63 5.36 2.09
C LEU A 402 -1.81 4.46 2.46
N TYR A 403 -2.88 5.10 2.89
CA TYR A 403 -4.16 4.51 3.23
C TYR A 403 -5.26 5.29 2.50
N ALA A 404 -6.44 4.70 2.35
CA ALA A 404 -7.59 5.42 1.87
C ALA A 404 -8.87 4.88 2.47
N ASP A 405 -9.87 5.73 2.48
CA ASP A 405 -11.13 5.44 3.12
C ASP A 405 -12.25 6.34 2.59
N GLU A 406 -13.48 5.97 2.90
CA GLU A 406 -14.71 6.65 2.52
C GLU A 406 -15.31 7.37 3.74
N LEU A 407 -15.89 8.55 3.49
CA LEU A 407 -16.33 9.49 4.51
C LEU A 407 -17.80 9.35 4.90
#